data_AF-T0IKS2-F1
#
_entry.id   AF-T0IKS2-F1
#
_cell.length_a   1.000
_cell.length_b   1.000
_cell.length_c   1.000
_cell.angle_alpha   90.00
_cell.angle_beta   90.00
_cell.angle_gamma   90.00
#
_symmetry.space_group_name_H-M   'P 1'
#
loop_
_entity.id
_entity.type
_entity.pdbx_description
1 polymer ?
#
loop_
_entity_poly.entity_id
_entity_poly.type
_entity_poly.pdbx_seq_one_letter_code
_entity_poly.pdbx_strand_id
1 'polypeptide(L)'
;MVTAANKWYPKGTVRSGIIWRSHAEPPAYTQQEIWSRVPTYDIAVPFASQGGASVNGGDLRAGTGEQLNGFANYRWMPWESSTYNDLITAGTNTLNPWKYGSDQNGMVPNANTWLKYTPFNQMGRSPITGPGGVRDDRQIMPEPVARYARDVTVKRLHDNRSMKDIALDYLTGYASDPFHCFENGRLTPLYKGDARRNITLRNHYYGGGESGTPAEQAYYIQGGRPYEFVTANNPLRVQVPYGGAASDKPYFGTNQIDQDHAHQFPHWGSLMWQSPEFAMLGHKFGDQARLYLNWILNNGWGEAGEFASRGAAWKYMHAAIAWKTASSNSSRLYSRADILDWVVFDFEGFYDNFYASEVGFLNPPTNVSGGGNNAIFAGTQRFGPCLWNDDYGVWQHDFMIGYWTSALHAAEKIGFNDALRAASDKAEAVVNWLITMHQKRATGRLNGGMNVNSYEIDYTVPLWTPAMIASAGGVAANLPQTYSAIATAQGSNAAFSWDSWNNNGSASSRDGQAMDQLLAAPSLLRDMGRTDSALVQAETNALAYRLSKITSETAKGAATAGSTWFQYHQTTNNPPYKAN
;
A
#
# COMPACT_ATOMS: atom_id res chain seq x y z
N MET A 1 1.03 -13.28 -37.71
CA MET A 1 1.23 -11.99 -38.45
C MET A 1 0.41 -10.91 -37.75
N VAL A 2 0.94 -9.70 -37.50
CA VAL A 2 0.21 -8.60 -36.83
C VAL A 2 -0.80 -8.00 -37.83
N THR A 3 -2.07 -7.88 -37.45
CA THR A 3 -3.15 -7.31 -38.26
C THR A 3 -3.70 -6.03 -37.63
N ALA A 4 -4.50 -5.26 -38.37
CA ALA A 4 -5.15 -4.05 -37.87
C ALA A 4 -6.08 -4.28 -36.67
N ALA A 5 -6.60 -5.51 -36.50
CA ALA A 5 -7.43 -5.93 -35.37
C ALA A 5 -6.61 -6.40 -34.16
N ASN A 6 -5.32 -6.73 -34.34
CA ASN A 6 -4.48 -7.41 -33.34
C ASN A 6 -3.15 -6.66 -33.11
N LYS A 7 -3.23 -5.33 -32.92
CA LYS A 7 -2.07 -4.41 -32.88
C LYS A 7 -1.11 -4.62 -31.69
N TRP A 8 -1.54 -5.34 -30.64
CA TRP A 8 -0.83 -5.46 -29.38
C TRP A 8 0.01 -6.73 -29.33
N TYR A 9 1.23 -6.68 -29.89
CA TYR A 9 2.12 -7.85 -29.90
C TYR A 9 3.62 -7.52 -29.85
N PRO A 10 4.24 -7.55 -28.65
CA PRO A 10 5.69 -7.61 -28.53
C PRO A 10 6.21 -9.06 -28.50
N LYS A 11 7.36 -9.30 -29.14
CA LYS A 11 8.07 -10.60 -29.13
C LYS A 11 9.19 -10.60 -28.09
N GLY A 12 9.20 -11.61 -27.20
CA GLY A 12 10.37 -12.07 -26.43
C GLY A 12 10.39 -11.70 -24.94
N THR A 13 10.70 -12.65 -24.05
CA THR A 13 10.92 -12.40 -22.62
C THR A 13 12.27 -11.72 -22.39
N VAL A 14 12.28 -10.48 -21.89
CA VAL A 14 13.51 -9.85 -21.38
C VAL A 14 13.21 -9.22 -20.02
N ARG A 15 13.89 -9.69 -18.96
CA ARG A 15 13.74 -9.17 -17.60
C ARG A 15 14.23 -7.72 -17.55
N SER A 16 13.43 -6.77 -17.05
CA SER A 16 13.77 -5.32 -17.06
C SER A 16 15.13 -5.01 -16.47
N GLY A 17 15.43 -5.61 -15.32
CA GLY A 17 16.63 -5.29 -14.57
C GLY A 17 17.90 -5.82 -15.23
N ILE A 18 17.80 -6.79 -16.16
CA ILE A 18 18.94 -7.28 -16.94
C ILE A 18 19.31 -6.26 -18.02
N ILE A 19 18.34 -5.48 -18.51
CA ILE A 19 18.53 -4.58 -19.65
C ILE A 19 19.19 -3.26 -19.23
N TRP A 20 19.01 -2.79 -17.98
CA TRP A 20 19.24 -1.36 -17.70
C TRP A 20 20.29 -0.96 -16.66
N ARG A 21 20.92 -1.88 -15.92
CA ARG A 21 22.17 -1.56 -15.21
C ARG A 21 23.36 -1.56 -16.18
N SER A 22 23.28 -0.77 -17.25
CA SER A 22 24.38 -0.56 -18.20
C SER A 22 25.51 0.34 -17.64
N HIS A 23 25.33 0.86 -16.42
CA HIS A 23 26.26 1.76 -15.74
C HIS A 23 26.48 1.36 -14.26
N ALA A 24 27.56 1.88 -13.68
CA ALA A 24 27.81 1.88 -12.24
C ALA A 24 26.65 2.50 -11.45
N GLU A 25 26.65 2.33 -10.12
CA GLU A 25 25.65 2.90 -9.20
C GLU A 25 25.31 4.36 -9.57
N PRO A 26 24.02 4.72 -9.78
CA PRO A 26 23.67 6.09 -10.16
C PRO A 26 24.06 7.07 -9.05
N PRO A 27 24.48 8.31 -9.37
CA PRO A 27 24.75 9.31 -8.36
C PRO A 27 23.53 9.53 -7.46
N ALA A 28 23.70 9.46 -6.15
CA ALA A 28 22.65 9.78 -5.19
C ALA A 28 22.53 11.30 -5.01
N TYR A 29 21.33 11.77 -4.70
CA TYR A 29 21.15 13.14 -4.23
C TYR A 29 21.68 13.31 -2.80
N THR A 30 21.97 14.55 -2.41
CA THR A 30 22.38 14.88 -1.04
C THR A 30 21.22 14.72 -0.05
N GLN A 31 21.53 14.65 1.26
CA GLN A 31 20.51 14.54 2.31
C GLN A 31 19.45 15.65 2.23
N GLN A 32 19.90 16.91 2.11
CA GLN A 32 19.02 18.08 2.08
C GLN A 32 18.09 18.06 0.86
N GLU A 33 18.66 17.66 -0.27
CA GLU A 33 17.92 17.48 -1.50
C GLU A 33 16.84 16.39 -1.37
N ILE A 34 17.17 15.25 -0.76
CA ILE A 34 16.19 14.17 -0.50
C ILE A 34 15.06 14.67 0.40
N TRP A 35 15.36 15.34 1.53
CA TRP A 35 14.34 15.92 2.42
C TRP A 35 13.41 16.95 1.74
N SER A 36 13.89 17.59 0.68
CA SER A 36 13.07 18.51 -0.13
C SER A 36 12.18 17.78 -1.16
N ARG A 37 12.50 16.53 -1.52
CA ARG A 37 11.84 15.80 -2.62
C ARG A 37 10.87 14.72 -2.18
N VAL A 38 11.05 14.14 -1.00
CA VAL A 38 10.23 13.03 -0.49
C VAL A 38 9.75 13.30 0.94
N PRO A 39 8.64 12.69 1.39
CA PRO A 39 8.30 12.70 2.80
C PRO A 39 9.33 11.91 3.61
N THR A 40 9.64 12.39 4.81
CA THR A 40 10.49 11.69 5.77
C THR A 40 9.79 11.56 7.10
N TYR A 41 10.09 10.47 7.80
CA TYR A 41 9.38 10.08 9.00
C TYR A 41 10.37 9.80 10.12
N ASP A 42 9.92 10.03 11.35
CA ASP A 42 10.70 9.77 12.55
C ASP A 42 10.97 8.27 12.72
N ILE A 43 12.07 7.93 13.41
CA ILE A 43 12.49 6.55 13.71
C ILE A 43 12.68 6.42 15.23
N ALA A 44 11.72 6.93 16.01
CA ALA A 44 11.79 6.95 17.46
C ALA A 44 11.52 5.59 18.14
N VAL A 45 10.99 4.59 17.42
CA VAL A 45 10.77 3.24 17.99
C VAL A 45 12.04 2.41 17.77
N PRO A 46 12.83 2.12 18.81
CA PRO A 46 14.21 1.66 18.62
C PRO A 46 14.31 0.19 18.19
N PHE A 47 13.30 -0.64 18.50
CA PHE A 47 13.21 -2.07 18.19
C PHE A 47 12.31 -2.39 16.98
N ALA A 48 11.73 -1.37 16.33
CA ALA A 48 10.84 -1.53 15.20
C ALA A 48 11.38 -0.85 13.94
N SER A 49 10.74 -1.04 12.79
CA SER A 49 11.21 -0.46 11.52
C SER A 49 12.66 -0.86 11.19
N GLN A 50 13.03 -2.10 11.51
CA GLN A 50 14.38 -2.64 11.32
C GLN A 50 14.44 -3.69 10.21
N GLY A 51 13.29 -4.09 9.68
CA GLY A 51 13.19 -5.01 8.55
C GLY A 51 13.76 -4.39 7.28
N GLY A 52 14.60 -5.14 6.55
CA GLY A 52 15.05 -4.73 5.21
C GLY A 52 14.07 -5.14 4.10
N ALA A 53 13.04 -5.92 4.44
CA ALA A 53 11.98 -6.40 3.57
C ALA A 53 10.92 -7.13 4.41
N SER A 54 9.76 -7.45 3.82
CA SER A 54 8.75 -8.30 4.42
C SER A 54 8.72 -9.68 3.78
N VAL A 55 8.39 -10.75 4.49
CA VAL A 55 8.28 -12.09 3.92
C VAL A 55 6.89 -12.67 4.20
N ASN A 56 6.14 -13.14 3.19
CA ASN A 56 5.02 -14.07 3.42
C ASN A 56 5.53 -15.49 3.22
N GLY A 57 5.32 -16.39 4.17
CA GLY A 57 5.67 -17.80 4.07
C GLY A 57 6.86 -18.24 4.91
N GLY A 58 6.82 -19.49 5.36
CA GLY A 58 7.96 -20.22 5.94
C GLY A 58 8.84 -20.88 4.87
N ASP A 59 10.06 -21.27 5.25
CA ASP A 59 10.92 -22.09 4.39
C ASP A 59 10.26 -23.47 4.17
N LEU A 60 10.01 -23.84 2.92
CA LEU A 60 9.44 -25.14 2.51
C LEU A 60 10.30 -26.34 2.96
N ARG A 61 11.55 -26.12 3.35
CA ARG A 61 12.48 -27.15 3.86
C ARG A 61 12.42 -27.29 5.38
N ALA A 62 11.78 -26.37 6.09
CA ALA A 62 11.73 -26.30 7.54
C ALA A 62 10.36 -26.77 8.08
N GLY A 63 10.08 -28.06 7.88
CA GLY A 63 9.11 -28.79 8.69
C GLY A 63 7.67 -28.80 8.17
N THR A 64 7.08 -29.99 8.22
CA THR A 64 5.67 -30.38 7.98
C THR A 64 5.23 -30.71 6.55
N GLY A 65 5.93 -30.24 5.51
CA GLY A 65 5.51 -30.57 4.12
C GLY A 65 4.21 -29.87 3.69
N GLU A 66 3.68 -28.97 4.51
CA GLU A 66 2.57 -28.09 4.21
C GLU A 66 3.04 -26.63 4.14
N GLN A 67 2.31 -25.84 3.36
CA GLN A 67 2.59 -24.43 3.15
C GLN A 67 2.12 -23.61 4.35
N LEU A 68 3.06 -23.09 5.15
CA LEU A 68 2.73 -22.15 6.22
C LEU A 68 2.51 -20.74 5.63
N ASN A 69 1.25 -20.33 5.50
CA ASN A 69 0.87 -18.96 5.16
C ASN A 69 1.08 -18.09 6.39
N GLY A 70 2.03 -17.15 6.34
CA GLY A 70 2.32 -16.29 7.48
C GLY A 70 3.06 -15.04 7.03
N PHE A 71 2.47 -13.87 7.31
CA PHE A 71 3.07 -12.56 7.11
C PHE A 71 4.16 -12.28 8.15
N ALA A 72 5.32 -11.80 7.71
CA ALA A 72 6.39 -11.46 8.61
C ALA A 72 7.24 -10.27 8.08
N ASN A 73 6.75 -9.05 8.34
CA ASN A 73 7.45 -7.79 8.03
C ASN A 73 8.63 -7.50 9.00
N TYR A 74 8.79 -8.31 10.04
CA TYR A 74 9.88 -8.22 11.02
C TYR A 74 11.06 -9.13 10.71
N ARG A 75 10.96 -9.98 9.69
CA ARG A 75 12.04 -10.91 9.31
C ARG A 75 13.15 -10.21 8.56
N TRP A 76 14.36 -10.75 8.67
CA TRP A 76 15.55 -10.17 8.06
C TRP A 76 16.06 -11.08 6.96
N MET A 77 16.29 -10.49 5.79
CA MET A 77 16.87 -11.18 4.64
C MET A 77 18.36 -10.86 4.54
N PRO A 78 19.21 -11.85 4.19
CA PRO A 78 20.63 -11.62 3.97
C PRO A 78 20.84 -10.73 2.75
N TRP A 79 21.90 -9.94 2.76
CA TRP A 79 22.26 -9.12 1.59
C TRP A 79 22.70 -9.99 0.41
N GLU A 80 23.60 -10.94 0.64
CA GLU A 80 24.12 -11.84 -0.39
C GLU A 80 23.59 -13.26 -0.19
N SER A 81 23.81 -14.11 -1.21
CA SER A 81 23.48 -15.54 -1.11
C SER A 81 24.12 -16.14 0.12
N SER A 82 23.32 -16.80 0.95
CA SER A 82 23.76 -17.31 2.26
C SER A 82 23.28 -18.73 2.48
N THR A 83 24.03 -19.52 3.23
CA THR A 83 23.55 -20.82 3.72
C THR A 83 22.72 -20.66 4.99
N TYR A 84 21.99 -21.71 5.37
CA TYR A 84 21.24 -21.73 6.63
C TYR A 84 22.11 -21.49 7.87
N ASN A 85 23.33 -22.06 7.91
CA ASN A 85 24.26 -21.85 9.01
C ASN A 85 24.78 -20.40 9.06
N ASP A 86 25.01 -19.80 7.89
CA ASP A 86 25.43 -18.39 7.80
C ASP A 86 24.32 -17.45 8.32
N LEU A 87 23.05 -17.79 8.08
CA LEU A 87 21.90 -17.01 8.57
C LEU A 87 21.78 -17.04 10.10
N ILE A 88 21.91 -18.21 10.71
CA ILE A 88 21.91 -18.35 12.18
C ILE A 88 23.09 -17.59 12.79
N THR A 89 24.27 -17.72 12.17
CA THR A 89 25.48 -17.03 12.61
C THR A 89 25.32 -15.51 12.50
N ALA A 90 24.76 -15.01 11.39
CA ALA A 90 24.46 -13.60 11.19
C ALA A 90 23.44 -13.08 12.22
N GLY A 91 22.41 -13.88 12.54
CA GLY A 91 21.45 -13.59 13.61
C GLY A 91 22.11 -13.40 14.96
N THR A 92 23.03 -14.29 15.32
CA THR A 92 23.80 -14.22 16.57
C THR A 92 24.74 -13.00 16.60
N ASN A 93 25.32 -12.65 15.45
CA ASN A 93 26.32 -11.59 15.32
C ASN A 93 25.75 -10.19 14.99
N THR A 94 24.42 -10.04 14.99
CA THR A 94 23.76 -8.76 14.70
C THR A 94 24.21 -7.64 15.66
N LEU A 95 24.47 -6.44 15.11
CA LEU A 95 24.78 -5.24 15.89
C LEU A 95 23.52 -4.61 16.50
N ASN A 96 22.34 -5.11 16.15
CA ASN A 96 21.07 -4.62 16.67
C ASN A 96 21.00 -4.86 18.19
N PRO A 97 20.82 -3.82 19.03
CA PRO A 97 20.68 -4.01 20.46
C PRO A 97 19.38 -4.74 20.83
N TRP A 98 18.38 -4.74 19.94
CA TRP A 98 17.12 -5.44 20.10
C TRP A 98 17.16 -6.77 19.33
N LYS A 99 16.97 -7.88 20.04
CA LYS A 99 17.27 -9.23 19.54
C LYS A 99 16.04 -10.01 19.07
N TYR A 100 14.85 -9.44 19.22
CA TYR A 100 13.65 -10.05 18.68
C TYR A 100 13.77 -10.18 17.15
N GLY A 101 13.50 -11.37 16.60
CA GLY A 101 13.67 -11.66 15.18
C GLY A 101 15.12 -11.87 14.71
N SER A 102 16.09 -11.91 15.62
CA SER A 102 17.49 -12.32 15.32
C SER A 102 17.70 -13.82 15.33
N ASP A 103 16.67 -14.59 15.69
CA ASP A 103 16.72 -16.04 15.72
C ASP A 103 16.53 -16.64 14.33
N GLN A 104 16.61 -17.97 14.24
CA GLN A 104 16.39 -18.71 13.01
C GLN A 104 15.00 -18.46 12.38
N ASN A 105 13.98 -18.17 13.19
CA ASN A 105 12.64 -17.88 12.69
C ASN A 105 12.53 -16.47 12.08
N GLY A 106 13.33 -15.54 12.60
CA GLY A 106 13.47 -14.19 12.09
C GLY A 106 14.40 -14.08 10.89
N MET A 107 15.44 -14.91 10.82
CA MET A 107 16.42 -15.01 9.73
C MET A 107 16.06 -16.14 8.75
N VAL A 108 15.29 -15.84 7.70
CA VAL A 108 14.77 -16.88 6.79
C VAL A 108 15.37 -16.81 5.37
N PRO A 109 15.80 -17.96 4.81
CA PRO A 109 15.96 -18.12 3.36
C PRO A 109 14.59 -18.49 2.77
N ASN A 110 13.71 -17.52 2.53
CA ASN A 110 12.47 -17.82 1.78
C ASN A 110 12.79 -18.04 0.28
N ALA A 111 11.78 -18.36 -0.55
CA ALA A 111 11.80 -18.48 -2.01
C ALA A 111 12.50 -17.31 -2.77
N ASN A 112 12.92 -16.27 -2.03
CA ASN A 112 13.79 -15.16 -2.41
C ASN A 112 15.11 -15.27 -1.64
N THR A 113 16.17 -15.74 -2.29
CA THR A 113 17.39 -16.24 -1.62
C THR A 113 18.30 -15.16 -1.00
N TRP A 114 18.23 -13.87 -1.40
CA TRP A 114 18.97 -12.73 -0.81
C TRP A 114 18.47 -11.35 -1.30
N LEU A 115 18.96 -10.22 -0.74
CA LEU A 115 18.55 -8.83 -1.03
C LEU A 115 19.36 -8.08 -2.11
N LYS A 116 20.53 -8.57 -2.49
CA LYS A 116 21.32 -7.98 -3.55
C LYS A 116 20.68 -8.29 -4.90
N TYR A 117 20.47 -7.25 -5.69
CA TYR A 117 19.93 -7.39 -7.03
C TYR A 117 20.93 -8.16 -7.89
N THR A 118 20.50 -9.33 -8.39
CA THR A 118 21.25 -10.10 -9.39
C THR A 118 20.26 -10.61 -10.44
N PRO A 119 20.67 -10.70 -11.73
CA PRO A 119 19.80 -11.08 -12.86
C PRO A 119 18.92 -12.33 -12.66
N PHE A 120 19.37 -13.26 -11.82
CA PHE A 120 18.71 -14.55 -11.57
C PHE A 120 18.04 -14.64 -10.20
N ASN A 121 18.30 -13.71 -9.28
CA ASN A 121 17.69 -13.71 -7.96
C ASN A 121 16.21 -13.32 -8.05
N GLN A 122 15.39 -14.08 -7.33
CA GLN A 122 13.96 -13.80 -7.20
C GLN A 122 13.63 -12.70 -6.17
N MET A 123 14.64 -12.14 -5.50
CA MET A 123 14.66 -10.83 -4.83
C MET A 123 13.29 -10.19 -4.59
N GLY A 124 12.69 -10.48 -3.44
CA GLY A 124 11.54 -9.71 -2.96
C GLY A 124 10.36 -9.63 -3.93
N ARG A 125 10.23 -10.57 -4.89
CA ARG A 125 9.08 -10.58 -5.78
C ARG A 125 7.84 -10.76 -4.91
N SER A 126 6.82 -9.95 -5.13
CA SER A 126 5.46 -10.29 -4.74
C SER A 126 5.08 -11.49 -5.60
N PRO A 127 5.09 -12.75 -5.11
CA PRO A 127 4.22 -13.71 -5.75
C PRO A 127 2.81 -13.13 -5.56
N ILE A 128 2.02 -13.21 -6.64
CA ILE A 128 0.87 -14.10 -6.67
C ILE A 128 0.16 -14.17 -5.31
N THR A 129 -1.15 -14.00 -5.27
CA THR A 129 -2.04 -14.40 -4.16
C THR A 129 -1.94 -15.87 -3.73
N GLY A 130 -1.00 -16.64 -4.29
CA GLY A 130 -0.53 -17.90 -3.75
C GLY A 130 0.50 -17.68 -2.64
N PRO A 131 0.57 -18.58 -1.66
CA PRO A 131 1.37 -18.28 -0.48
C PRO A 131 2.88 -18.37 -0.73
N GLY A 132 3.67 -17.60 0.02
CA GLY A 132 5.12 -17.76 0.02
C GLY A 132 5.96 -16.62 -0.55
N GLY A 133 5.48 -15.37 -0.65
CA GLY A 133 6.45 -14.30 -0.89
C GLY A 133 6.14 -12.91 -0.38
N VAL A 134 7.08 -12.03 -0.66
CA VAL A 134 7.43 -10.89 0.18
C VAL A 134 6.31 -9.83 0.11
N ARG A 135 5.66 -9.51 1.25
CA ARG A 135 4.50 -8.59 1.33
C ARG A 135 4.84 -7.34 2.14
N ASP A 136 5.38 -6.32 1.47
CA ASP A 136 5.50 -5.00 2.09
C ASP A 136 4.25 -4.13 1.84
N ASP A 137 3.08 -4.77 1.79
CA ASP A 137 1.76 -4.20 1.48
C ASP A 137 1.23 -3.32 2.61
N ARG A 138 2.14 -2.81 3.43
CA ARG A 138 1.86 -2.22 4.71
C ARG A 138 2.25 -0.75 4.82
N GLN A 139 2.88 -0.18 3.77
CA GLN A 139 3.34 1.22 3.69
C GLN A 139 3.29 1.83 2.28
N ILE A 140 3.25 3.17 2.19
CA ILE A 140 3.28 3.93 0.93
C ILE A 140 4.71 4.18 0.40
N MET A 141 5.72 3.91 1.22
CA MET A 141 7.15 4.02 0.88
C MET A 141 7.85 2.85 1.56
N PRO A 142 8.50 1.94 0.81
CA PRO A 142 9.12 0.76 1.40
C PRO A 142 10.13 1.05 2.50
N GLU A 143 10.28 0.13 3.46
CA GLU A 143 11.06 0.36 4.69
C GLU A 143 12.52 0.77 4.39
N PRO A 144 13.28 0.06 3.53
CA PRO A 144 14.65 0.47 3.21
C PRO A 144 14.72 1.86 2.59
N VAL A 145 13.69 2.20 1.80
CA VAL A 145 13.59 3.48 1.11
C VAL A 145 13.30 4.61 2.10
N ALA A 146 12.34 4.41 3.00
CA ALA A 146 12.01 5.37 4.05
C ALA A 146 13.20 5.59 5.02
N ARG A 147 13.91 4.51 5.38
CA ARG A 147 15.11 4.57 6.23
C ARG A 147 16.24 5.35 5.57
N TYR A 148 16.52 5.07 4.30
CA TYR A 148 17.53 5.80 3.53
C TYR A 148 17.15 7.26 3.32
N ALA A 149 15.87 7.55 3.05
CA ALA A 149 15.38 8.90 2.87
C ALA A 149 15.57 9.76 4.13
N ARG A 150 15.37 9.17 5.31
CA ARG A 150 15.61 9.83 6.60
C ARG A 150 17.09 10.19 6.77
N ASP A 151 18.00 9.23 6.57
CA ASP A 151 19.44 9.39 6.80
C ASP A 151 20.25 8.62 5.75
N VAL A 152 20.91 9.34 4.84
CA VAL A 152 21.68 8.75 3.73
C VAL A 152 22.94 8.01 4.16
N THR A 153 23.38 8.19 5.41
CA THR A 153 24.56 7.54 5.98
C THR A 153 24.20 6.30 6.79
N VAL A 154 22.90 6.04 6.99
CA VAL A 154 22.43 4.98 7.88
C VAL A 154 22.82 3.60 7.35
N LYS A 155 23.26 2.76 8.28
CA LYS A 155 23.57 1.35 8.03
C LYS A 155 22.54 0.46 8.72
N ARG A 156 22.22 -0.66 8.09
CA ARG A 156 21.38 -1.68 8.66
C ARG A 156 22.10 -2.32 9.84
N LEU A 157 21.45 -2.34 10.99
CA LEU A 157 22.03 -2.86 12.24
C LEU A 157 22.35 -4.36 12.18
N HIS A 158 21.74 -5.11 11.26
CA HIS A 158 21.92 -6.56 11.17
C HIS A 158 23.27 -6.99 10.64
N ASP A 159 23.76 -6.29 9.61
CA ASP A 159 24.96 -6.67 8.87
C ASP A 159 25.85 -5.47 8.52
N ASN A 160 25.59 -4.31 9.12
CA ASN A 160 26.28 -3.04 8.89
C ASN A 160 26.29 -2.59 7.41
N ARG A 161 25.36 -3.12 6.60
CA ARG A 161 25.22 -2.77 5.19
C ARG A 161 24.61 -1.37 5.05
N SER A 162 25.10 -0.58 4.10
CA SER A 162 24.50 0.72 3.79
C SER A 162 23.02 0.57 3.39
N MET A 163 22.13 1.36 3.98
CA MET A 163 20.73 1.38 3.53
C MET A 163 20.58 1.94 2.11
N LYS A 164 21.56 2.74 1.64
CA LYS A 164 21.64 3.17 0.24
C LYS A 164 21.63 1.97 -0.71
N ASP A 165 22.51 0.99 -0.46
CA ASP A 165 22.63 -0.21 -1.29
C ASP A 165 21.33 -1.01 -1.25
N ILE A 166 20.79 -1.21 -0.04
CA ILE A 166 19.58 -2.01 0.17
C ILE A 166 18.37 -1.36 -0.52
N ALA A 167 18.18 -0.06 -0.35
CA ALA A 167 17.09 0.67 -0.97
C ALA A 167 17.20 0.67 -2.50
N LEU A 168 18.40 0.84 -3.05
CA LEU A 168 18.65 0.80 -4.49
C LEU A 168 18.30 -0.57 -5.09
N ASP A 169 18.81 -1.65 -4.48
CA ASP A 169 18.53 -3.00 -4.96
C ASP A 169 17.07 -3.42 -4.73
N TYR A 170 16.44 -2.97 -3.64
CA TYR A 170 15.01 -3.17 -3.40
C TYR A 170 14.19 -2.53 -4.54
N LEU A 171 14.41 -1.25 -4.84
CA LEU A 171 13.67 -0.54 -5.89
C LEU A 171 13.93 -1.10 -7.29
N THR A 172 15.12 -1.65 -7.52
CA THR A 172 15.48 -2.33 -8.78
C THR A 172 14.80 -3.70 -8.88
N GLY A 173 14.91 -4.52 -7.82
CA GLY A 173 14.45 -5.90 -7.79
C GLY A 173 12.94 -6.03 -7.90
N TYR A 174 12.19 -5.26 -7.09
CA TYR A 174 10.72 -5.31 -7.04
C TYR A 174 10.03 -4.93 -8.35
N ALA A 175 10.68 -4.10 -9.17
CA ALA A 175 10.13 -3.57 -10.41
C ALA A 175 10.70 -4.24 -11.66
N SER A 176 11.53 -5.27 -11.49
CA SER A 176 12.20 -5.94 -12.61
C SER A 176 11.33 -6.95 -13.36
N ASP A 177 10.21 -7.37 -12.75
CA ASP A 177 9.27 -8.40 -13.22
C ASP A 177 7.87 -7.96 -13.75
N PRO A 178 7.37 -6.70 -13.67
CA PRO A 178 6.04 -6.38 -14.15
C PRO A 178 5.96 -6.60 -15.66
N PHE A 179 4.77 -7.02 -16.12
CA PHE A 179 4.55 -7.35 -17.52
C PHE A 179 4.87 -6.15 -18.40
N HIS A 180 5.73 -6.37 -19.39
CA HIS A 180 6.13 -5.28 -20.24
C HIS A 180 5.02 -4.93 -21.21
N CYS A 181 4.51 -3.71 -21.05
CA CYS A 181 3.62 -3.11 -22.00
C CYS A 181 4.42 -2.40 -23.09
N PHE A 182 4.48 -3.03 -24.27
CA PHE A 182 5.16 -2.47 -25.43
C PHE A 182 4.11 -2.12 -26.48
N GLU A 183 4.20 -0.89 -26.98
CA GLU A 183 3.45 -0.45 -28.14
C GLU A 183 4.39 -0.31 -29.33
N ASN A 184 4.10 -1.00 -30.42
CA ASN A 184 4.92 -0.99 -31.65
C ASN A 184 6.41 -1.27 -31.39
N GLY A 185 6.69 -2.21 -30.46
CA GLY A 185 8.06 -2.58 -30.08
C GLY A 185 8.79 -1.56 -29.21
N ARG A 186 8.10 -0.52 -28.70
CA ARG A 186 8.66 0.47 -27.77
C ARG A 186 7.98 0.39 -26.42
N LEU A 187 8.77 0.57 -25.38
CA LEU A 187 8.27 0.71 -24.03
C LEU A 187 7.62 2.09 -23.90
N THR A 188 6.30 2.13 -24.00
CA THR A 188 5.50 3.35 -23.98
C THR A 188 4.38 3.16 -22.96
N PRO A 189 4.11 4.17 -22.11
CA PRO A 189 3.00 4.08 -21.17
C PRO A 189 1.67 3.92 -21.91
N LEU A 190 0.83 3.00 -21.42
CA LEU A 190 -0.34 2.51 -22.15
C LEU A 190 -1.42 3.57 -22.41
N TYR A 191 -1.55 4.53 -21.49
CA TYR A 191 -2.59 5.56 -21.52
C TYR A 191 -2.01 6.93 -21.91
N LYS A 192 -0.80 6.97 -22.49
CA LYS A 192 -0.14 8.23 -22.86
C LYS A 192 -0.87 8.87 -24.04
N GLY A 193 -1.23 10.15 -23.93
CA GLY A 193 -2.00 10.89 -24.95
C GLY A 193 -3.48 10.52 -25.03
N ASP A 194 -3.93 9.50 -24.28
CA ASP A 194 -5.34 9.12 -24.11
C ASP A 194 -5.50 8.51 -22.71
N ALA A 195 -5.65 9.38 -21.72
CA ALA A 195 -5.69 8.98 -20.31
C ALA A 195 -6.91 8.09 -19.98
N ARG A 196 -7.95 8.15 -20.82
CA ARG A 196 -9.26 7.51 -20.67
C ARG A 196 -9.43 6.30 -21.59
N ARG A 197 -8.35 5.87 -22.23
CA ARG A 197 -8.33 4.73 -23.12
C ARG A 197 -9.01 3.52 -22.48
N ASN A 198 -10.01 2.97 -23.16
CA ASN A 198 -10.75 1.82 -22.67
C ASN A 198 -10.02 0.51 -23.00
N ILE A 199 -9.05 0.16 -22.16
CA ILE A 199 -8.33 -1.12 -22.21
C ILE A 199 -8.32 -1.77 -20.82
N THR A 200 -8.47 -3.10 -20.77
CA THR A 200 -8.49 -3.88 -19.52
C THR A 200 -7.79 -5.22 -19.71
N LEU A 201 -7.42 -5.89 -18.61
CA LEU A 201 -6.92 -7.26 -18.69
C LEU A 201 -8.03 -8.22 -19.15
N ARG A 202 -7.64 -9.27 -19.90
CA ARG A 202 -8.54 -10.38 -20.25
C ARG A 202 -7.91 -11.72 -19.90
N ASN A 203 -8.71 -12.61 -19.31
CA ASN A 203 -8.31 -13.98 -18.93
C ASN A 203 -7.09 -14.03 -17.99
N HIS A 204 -6.99 -13.05 -17.08
CA HIS A 204 -5.95 -13.04 -16.07
C HIS A 204 -6.28 -14.07 -14.97
N TYR A 205 -5.29 -14.87 -14.58
CA TYR A 205 -5.48 -16.06 -13.73
C TYR A 205 -6.06 -15.74 -12.33
N TYR A 206 -5.86 -14.52 -11.83
CA TYR A 206 -6.41 -14.05 -10.56
C TYR A 206 -7.68 -13.19 -10.67
N GLY A 207 -8.53 -13.47 -11.66
CA GLY A 207 -9.91 -12.97 -11.70
C GLY A 207 -10.07 -11.51 -12.16
N GLY A 208 -9.00 -10.72 -12.19
CA GLY A 208 -9.06 -9.33 -12.64
C GLY A 208 -9.10 -9.11 -14.15
N GLY A 209 -9.16 -10.18 -14.96
CA GLY A 209 -9.36 -10.06 -16.40
C GLY A 209 -10.73 -10.56 -16.80
N GLU A 210 -11.68 -9.66 -17.05
CA GLU A 210 -13.05 -10.01 -17.41
C GLU A 210 -13.04 -10.81 -18.73
N SER A 211 -13.47 -12.07 -18.68
CA SER A 211 -13.47 -12.99 -19.83
C SER A 211 -14.31 -12.44 -21.01
N GLY A 212 -15.30 -11.60 -20.69
CA GLY A 212 -16.18 -10.89 -21.61
C GLY A 212 -15.57 -9.67 -22.31
N THR A 213 -14.38 -9.19 -21.90
CA THR A 213 -13.74 -8.02 -22.52
C THR A 213 -13.57 -8.24 -24.03
N PRO A 214 -14.10 -7.34 -24.90
CA PRO A 214 -13.92 -7.44 -26.35
C PRO A 214 -12.44 -7.44 -26.74
N ALA A 215 -12.08 -8.14 -27.82
CA ALA A 215 -10.68 -8.34 -28.19
C ALA A 215 -9.93 -7.02 -28.49
N GLU A 216 -10.66 -6.01 -28.95
CA GLU A 216 -10.20 -4.66 -29.25
C GLU A 216 -9.90 -3.81 -28.00
N GLN A 217 -10.46 -4.18 -26.84
CA GLN A 217 -10.22 -3.55 -25.53
C GLN A 217 -9.29 -4.42 -24.65
N ALA A 218 -9.07 -5.68 -25.05
CA ALA A 218 -8.34 -6.65 -24.25
C ALA A 218 -6.81 -6.48 -24.32
N TYR A 219 -6.21 -6.39 -23.14
CA TYR A 219 -4.78 -6.54 -22.92
C TYR A 219 -4.49 -7.94 -22.39
N TYR A 220 -3.75 -8.75 -23.16
CA TYR A 220 -3.47 -10.15 -22.83
C TYR A 220 -2.16 -10.29 -22.07
N ILE A 221 -2.23 -10.79 -20.84
CA ILE A 221 -1.09 -11.10 -19.99
C ILE A 221 -1.26 -12.52 -19.43
N GLN A 222 -0.22 -13.35 -19.55
CA GLN A 222 -0.16 -14.68 -18.92
C GLN A 222 1.17 -14.84 -18.18
N GLY A 223 1.14 -15.04 -16.86
CA GLY A 223 2.31 -15.47 -16.07
C GLY A 223 2.31 -16.99 -15.82
N GLY A 224 3.48 -17.59 -15.61
CA GLY A 224 3.64 -19.00 -15.20
C GLY A 224 3.82 -19.15 -13.68
N ARG A 225 3.56 -20.34 -13.11
CA ARG A 225 3.76 -20.57 -11.67
C ARG A 225 5.21 -20.97 -11.38
N PRO A 226 5.86 -20.48 -10.30
CA PRO A 226 7.24 -20.83 -9.96
C PRO A 226 7.50 -22.34 -9.83
N TYR A 227 6.54 -23.14 -9.36
CA TYR A 227 6.74 -24.59 -9.24
C TYR A 227 6.65 -25.33 -10.59
N GLU A 228 6.00 -24.76 -11.61
CA GLU A 228 5.94 -25.33 -12.97
C GLU A 228 7.31 -25.26 -13.65
N PHE A 229 8.17 -24.30 -13.25
CA PHE A 229 9.58 -24.25 -13.66
C PHE A 229 10.42 -25.38 -13.06
N VAL A 230 10.01 -25.94 -11.91
CA VAL A 230 10.79 -26.95 -11.18
C VAL A 230 10.58 -28.35 -11.79
N THR A 231 9.42 -28.59 -12.42
CA THR A 231 9.02 -29.92 -12.88
C THR A 231 9.33 -30.21 -14.35
N ALA A 232 9.54 -29.19 -15.20
CA ALA A 232 9.92 -29.42 -16.61
C ALA A 232 10.58 -28.20 -17.29
N ASN A 233 11.89 -28.31 -17.56
CA ASN A 233 12.68 -27.58 -18.57
C ASN A 233 13.04 -26.10 -18.38
N ASN A 234 14.22 -25.82 -18.96
CA ASN A 234 14.91 -24.57 -19.30
C ASN A 234 14.17 -23.25 -18.98
N PRO A 235 14.75 -22.33 -18.17
CA PRO A 235 14.16 -21.03 -17.82
C PRO A 235 13.90 -20.08 -19.01
N LEU A 236 14.28 -20.48 -20.23
CA LEU A 236 14.05 -19.76 -21.49
C LEU A 236 12.87 -20.31 -22.33
N ARG A 237 12.19 -21.38 -21.91
CA ARG A 237 11.04 -21.98 -22.64
C ARG A 237 9.95 -22.41 -21.67
N VAL A 238 8.74 -21.85 -21.78
CA VAL A 238 7.60 -22.14 -20.87
C VAL A 238 6.44 -22.77 -21.67
N GLN A 239 5.75 -23.76 -21.07
CA GLN A 239 4.56 -24.40 -21.65
C GLN A 239 3.35 -23.45 -21.64
N VAL A 240 2.59 -23.47 -22.74
CA VAL A 240 1.35 -22.69 -22.89
C VAL A 240 0.18 -23.48 -22.28
N PRO A 241 -0.64 -22.90 -21.39
CA PRO A 241 -1.81 -23.60 -20.85
C PRO A 241 -2.83 -23.93 -21.95
N TYR A 242 -3.44 -25.10 -21.78
CA TYR A 242 -4.39 -25.75 -22.66
C TYR A 242 -5.44 -24.77 -23.23
N GLY A 243 -5.34 -24.46 -24.52
CA GLY A 243 -6.27 -23.60 -25.27
C GLY A 243 -5.66 -22.34 -25.90
N GLY A 244 -4.43 -21.96 -25.55
CA GLY A 244 -3.72 -20.87 -26.23
C GLY A 244 -2.96 -21.37 -27.46
N ALA A 245 -3.53 -21.23 -28.66
CA ALA A 245 -2.83 -21.63 -29.87
C ALA A 245 -1.64 -20.71 -30.19
N ALA A 246 -0.48 -21.37 -30.37
CA ALA A 246 0.64 -21.07 -31.26
C ALA A 246 1.97 -20.55 -30.66
N SER A 247 3.08 -21.02 -31.26
CA SER A 247 4.49 -20.71 -30.95
C SER A 247 4.88 -19.23 -31.16
N ASP A 248 3.90 -18.40 -31.52
CA ASP A 248 3.99 -16.99 -31.81
C ASP A 248 3.14 -16.13 -30.86
N LYS A 249 2.79 -16.59 -29.63
CA LYS A 249 2.35 -15.82 -28.40
C LYS A 249 2.53 -16.75 -27.17
N PRO A 250 2.91 -16.36 -25.92
CA PRO A 250 2.72 -15.11 -25.15
C PRO A 250 4.01 -14.53 -24.48
N TYR A 251 3.90 -13.39 -23.79
CA TYR A 251 4.91 -12.83 -22.87
C TYR A 251 4.71 -13.43 -21.47
N PHE A 252 5.76 -14.02 -20.90
CA PHE A 252 5.74 -14.54 -19.52
C PHE A 252 6.53 -13.61 -18.60
N GLY A 253 5.82 -12.80 -17.82
CA GLY A 253 6.36 -12.35 -16.53
C GLY A 253 6.41 -13.54 -15.58
N THR A 254 7.47 -13.65 -14.79
CA THR A 254 7.64 -14.76 -13.83
C THR A 254 6.64 -14.71 -12.67
N ASN A 255 6.00 -13.56 -12.42
CA ASN A 255 5.03 -13.36 -11.34
C ASN A 255 3.88 -12.44 -11.78
N GLN A 256 2.65 -12.79 -11.37
CA GLN A 256 1.47 -11.94 -11.54
C GLN A 256 1.24 -11.14 -10.26
N ILE A 257 1.02 -9.84 -10.37
CA ILE A 257 0.70 -8.93 -9.25
C ILE A 257 -0.72 -8.45 -9.46
N ASP A 258 -1.61 -8.66 -8.50
CA ASP A 258 -2.97 -8.13 -8.54
C ASP A 258 -3.02 -6.67 -8.06
N GLN A 259 -4.17 -6.04 -8.26
CA GLN A 259 -4.38 -4.65 -7.84
C GLN A 259 -4.34 -4.47 -6.31
N ASP A 260 -4.94 -5.39 -5.56
CA ASP A 260 -5.10 -5.29 -4.11
C ASP A 260 -3.82 -5.54 -3.33
N HIS A 261 -2.73 -5.82 -4.05
CA HIS A 261 -1.36 -5.92 -3.57
C HIS A 261 -0.39 -5.09 -4.42
N ALA A 262 -0.85 -4.05 -5.13
CA ALA A 262 -0.02 -3.16 -5.95
C ALA A 262 0.71 -2.06 -5.14
N HIS A 263 1.45 -2.44 -4.10
CA HIS A 263 2.04 -1.55 -3.09
C HIS A 263 3.51 -1.15 -3.36
N GLN A 264 4.03 -1.48 -4.54
CA GLN A 264 5.43 -1.22 -4.90
C GLN A 264 5.55 0.13 -5.61
N PHE A 265 6.44 1.01 -5.16
CA PHE A 265 6.57 2.36 -5.73
C PHE A 265 7.99 2.63 -6.24
N PRO A 266 8.42 2.05 -7.38
CA PRO A 266 9.78 2.19 -7.89
C PRO A 266 10.19 3.64 -8.11
N HIS A 267 9.23 4.49 -8.49
CA HIS A 267 9.41 5.91 -8.75
C HIS A 267 10.12 6.67 -7.62
N TRP A 268 10.03 6.22 -6.36
CA TRP A 268 10.79 6.79 -5.25
C TRP A 268 12.29 6.87 -5.55
N GLY A 269 12.82 5.90 -6.30
CA GLY A 269 14.23 5.88 -6.70
C GLY A 269 14.64 7.09 -7.55
N SER A 270 13.77 7.60 -8.44
CA SER A 270 14.07 8.80 -9.23
C SER A 270 14.07 10.08 -8.40
N LEU A 271 13.57 10.05 -7.15
CA LEU A 271 13.61 11.17 -6.22
C LEU A 271 14.84 11.13 -5.29
N MET A 272 15.55 10.00 -5.22
CA MET A 272 16.72 9.80 -4.37
C MET A 272 18.03 9.56 -5.14
N TRP A 273 17.95 9.03 -6.36
CA TRP A 273 19.08 8.87 -7.28
C TRP A 273 18.83 9.61 -8.58
N GLN A 274 19.92 10.09 -9.17
CA GLN A 274 19.95 10.76 -10.47
C GLN A 274 19.86 9.75 -11.61
N SER A 275 18.73 9.04 -11.69
CA SER A 275 18.47 8.05 -12.73
C SER A 275 17.00 8.08 -13.18
N PRO A 276 16.73 8.08 -14.51
CA PRO A 276 15.39 7.94 -15.05
C PRO A 276 14.87 6.48 -14.99
N GLU A 277 15.72 5.53 -14.62
CA GLU A 277 15.40 4.10 -14.57
C GLU A 277 14.14 3.84 -13.72
N PHE A 278 14.11 4.41 -12.53
CA PHE A 278 13.04 4.20 -11.57
C PHE A 278 11.69 4.77 -12.03
N ALA A 279 11.70 5.90 -12.73
CA ALA A 279 10.50 6.43 -13.39
C ALA A 279 9.99 5.48 -14.48
N MET A 280 10.89 4.91 -15.29
CA MET A 280 10.53 3.92 -16.31
C MET A 280 9.97 2.63 -15.68
N LEU A 281 10.56 2.14 -14.60
CA LEU A 281 10.08 0.96 -13.90
C LEU A 281 8.72 1.22 -13.22
N GLY A 282 8.56 2.41 -12.65
CA GLY A 282 7.36 2.79 -11.92
C GLY A 282 6.11 2.89 -12.79
N HIS A 283 6.16 3.55 -13.95
CA HIS A 283 4.95 3.73 -14.76
C HIS A 283 4.45 2.38 -15.32
N LYS A 284 5.36 1.41 -15.58
CA LYS A 284 4.97 0.05 -16.00
C LYS A 284 4.16 -0.64 -14.92
N PHE A 285 4.63 -0.53 -13.68
CA PHE A 285 3.96 -1.10 -12.54
C PHE A 285 2.58 -0.43 -12.35
N GLY A 286 2.52 0.90 -12.44
CA GLY A 286 1.26 1.65 -12.38
C GLY A 286 0.27 1.26 -13.49
N ASP A 287 0.74 1.09 -14.72
CA ASP A 287 -0.09 0.69 -15.87
C ASP A 287 -0.71 -0.70 -15.67
N GLN A 288 0.03 -1.65 -15.09
CA GLN A 288 -0.51 -2.96 -14.72
C GLN A 288 -1.67 -2.83 -13.74
N ALA A 289 -1.53 -2.00 -12.69
CA ALA A 289 -2.61 -1.75 -11.73
C ALA A 289 -3.84 -1.11 -12.40
N ARG A 290 -3.62 -0.19 -13.36
CA ARG A 290 -4.70 0.47 -14.12
C ARG A 290 -5.43 -0.48 -15.07
N LEU A 291 -4.74 -1.46 -15.65
CA LEU A 291 -5.36 -2.47 -16.52
C LEU A 291 -6.34 -3.40 -15.76
N TYR A 292 -6.20 -3.55 -14.44
CA TYR A 292 -7.19 -4.25 -13.62
C TYR A 292 -8.45 -3.41 -13.46
N LEU A 293 -8.32 -2.23 -12.85
CA LEU A 293 -9.40 -1.25 -12.71
C LEU A 293 -8.80 0.15 -12.83
N ASN A 294 -9.29 0.94 -13.79
CA ASN A 294 -8.72 2.24 -14.14
C ASN A 294 -9.34 3.43 -13.37
N TRP A 295 -9.92 3.19 -12.19
CA TRP A 295 -10.43 4.21 -11.28
C TRP A 295 -9.63 4.28 -9.97
N ILE A 296 -9.65 5.46 -9.35
CA ILE A 296 -9.12 5.69 -8.00
C ILE A 296 -10.29 5.80 -7.03
N LEU A 297 -11.17 6.78 -7.21
CA LEU A 297 -12.33 7.05 -6.36
C LEU A 297 -13.65 6.73 -7.05
N ASN A 298 -13.77 7.04 -8.34
CA ASN A 298 -15.02 6.90 -9.09
C ASN A 298 -15.20 5.45 -9.53
N ASN A 299 -15.56 4.59 -8.58
CA ASN A 299 -15.73 3.17 -8.82
C ASN A 299 -16.79 2.91 -9.89
N GLY A 300 -16.38 2.22 -10.98
CA GLY A 300 -17.25 1.93 -12.12
C GLY A 300 -18.42 0.99 -11.82
N TRP A 301 -18.43 0.35 -10.65
CA TRP A 301 -19.53 -0.47 -10.15
C TRP A 301 -20.56 0.32 -9.31
N GLY A 302 -20.34 1.62 -9.11
CA GLY A 302 -21.28 2.48 -8.39
C GLY A 302 -21.13 2.46 -6.86
N GLU A 303 -20.02 1.95 -6.33
CA GLU A 303 -19.76 1.92 -4.88
C GLU A 303 -18.98 3.16 -4.42
N ALA A 304 -19.46 3.83 -3.37
CA ALA A 304 -18.85 5.07 -2.90
C ALA A 304 -17.56 4.86 -2.06
N GLY A 305 -17.23 3.63 -1.66
CA GLY A 305 -16.30 3.31 -0.55
C GLY A 305 -14.79 3.43 -0.81
N GLU A 306 -14.33 3.80 -2.01
CA GLU A 306 -12.90 3.73 -2.37
C GLU A 306 -12.00 4.63 -1.52
N PHE A 307 -12.50 5.75 -1.03
CA PHE A 307 -11.79 6.65 -0.09
C PHE A 307 -11.49 6.03 1.28
N ALA A 308 -11.98 4.81 1.55
CA ALA A 308 -11.65 4.00 2.72
C ALA A 308 -10.90 2.69 2.37
N SER A 309 -10.62 2.44 1.09
CA SER A 309 -9.95 1.22 0.61
C SER A 309 -8.43 1.41 0.46
N ARG A 310 -7.64 0.37 0.74
CA ARG A 310 -6.16 0.45 0.57
C ARG A 310 -5.73 0.51 -0.90
N GLY A 311 -6.45 -0.20 -1.77
CA GLY A 311 -6.09 -0.31 -3.19
C GLY A 311 -6.20 1.03 -3.91
N ALA A 312 -7.24 1.80 -3.61
CA ALA A 312 -7.40 3.15 -4.11
C ALA A 312 -6.32 4.11 -3.59
N ALA A 313 -5.96 4.03 -2.31
CA ALA A 313 -4.86 4.82 -1.75
C ALA A 313 -3.52 4.55 -2.47
N TRP A 314 -3.23 3.30 -2.82
CA TRP A 314 -2.01 2.98 -3.58
C TRP A 314 -2.08 3.45 -5.02
N LYS A 315 -3.22 3.33 -5.72
CA LYS A 315 -3.36 3.91 -7.06
C LYS A 315 -3.19 5.42 -7.06
N TYR A 316 -3.74 6.10 -6.06
CA TYR A 316 -3.53 7.53 -5.84
C TYR A 316 -2.03 7.83 -5.67
N MET A 317 -1.33 7.07 -4.85
CA MET A 317 0.12 7.20 -4.67
C MET A 317 0.90 6.92 -5.97
N HIS A 318 0.53 5.90 -6.75
CA HIS A 318 1.11 5.63 -8.06
C HIS A 318 0.99 6.82 -9.00
N ALA A 319 -0.22 7.40 -9.09
CA ALA A 319 -0.46 8.59 -9.89
C ALA A 319 0.39 9.77 -9.40
N ALA A 320 0.42 10.01 -8.08
CA ALA A 320 1.15 11.12 -7.50
C ALA A 320 2.67 11.06 -7.79
N ILE A 321 3.31 9.90 -7.64
CA ILE A 321 4.75 9.77 -7.93
C ILE A 321 5.02 9.69 -9.44
N ALA A 322 4.13 9.09 -10.24
CA ALA A 322 4.23 9.12 -11.70
C ALA A 322 4.16 10.56 -12.23
N TRP A 323 3.28 11.40 -11.68
CA TRP A 323 3.22 12.83 -11.99
C TRP A 323 4.50 13.56 -11.58
N LYS A 324 5.03 13.26 -10.38
CA LYS A 324 6.26 13.91 -9.90
C LYS A 324 7.47 13.59 -10.78
N THR A 325 7.55 12.36 -11.27
CA THR A 325 8.66 11.84 -12.09
C THR A 325 8.38 11.88 -13.60
N ALA A 326 7.26 12.48 -13.99
CA ALA A 326 6.85 12.63 -15.38
C ALA A 326 7.83 13.49 -16.20
N SER A 327 7.84 13.26 -17.52
CA SER A 327 8.65 14.02 -18.48
C SER A 327 7.84 14.31 -19.74
N SER A 328 7.63 15.59 -20.04
CA SER A 328 6.92 16.04 -21.26
C SER A 328 7.66 15.67 -22.55
N ASN A 329 8.98 15.59 -22.50
CA ASN A 329 9.84 15.34 -23.66
C ASN A 329 10.13 13.85 -23.90
N SER A 330 9.59 12.97 -23.05
CA SER A 330 9.81 11.53 -23.15
C SER A 330 8.61 10.83 -23.80
N SER A 331 8.88 10.06 -24.84
CA SER A 331 7.92 9.10 -25.39
C SER A 331 7.81 7.82 -24.54
N ARG A 332 8.67 7.67 -23.53
CA ARG A 332 8.76 6.49 -22.66
C ARG A 332 8.23 6.72 -21.25
N LEU A 333 7.88 7.95 -20.90
CA LEU A 333 7.30 8.32 -19.59
C LEU A 333 6.00 9.07 -19.83
N TYR A 334 5.11 9.07 -18.86
CA TYR A 334 3.97 9.99 -18.85
C TYR A 334 4.45 11.44 -18.79
N SER A 335 3.66 12.36 -19.35
CA SER A 335 3.75 13.78 -19.01
C SER A 335 2.89 14.07 -17.78
N ARG A 336 3.11 15.22 -17.13
CA ARG A 336 2.27 15.66 -16.01
C ARG A 336 0.81 15.83 -16.43
N ALA A 337 0.57 16.32 -17.65
CA ALA A 337 -0.76 16.48 -18.21
C ALA A 337 -1.47 15.12 -18.41
N ASP A 338 -0.76 14.10 -18.91
CA ASP A 338 -1.34 12.75 -19.07
C ASP A 338 -1.86 12.20 -17.72
N ILE A 339 -1.10 12.37 -16.64
CA ILE A 339 -1.50 11.88 -15.31
C ILE A 339 -2.63 12.73 -14.73
N LEU A 340 -2.54 14.07 -14.85
CA LEU A 340 -3.58 14.95 -14.32
C LEU A 340 -4.93 14.73 -15.04
N ASP A 341 -4.96 14.52 -16.36
CA ASP A 341 -6.23 14.25 -17.07
C ASP A 341 -6.92 13.00 -16.52
N TRP A 342 -6.18 11.91 -16.26
CA TRP A 342 -6.74 10.70 -15.65
C TRP A 342 -7.33 10.98 -14.26
N VAL A 343 -6.56 11.59 -13.37
CA VAL A 343 -6.97 11.76 -11.97
C VAL A 343 -8.05 12.81 -11.83
N VAL A 344 -7.98 13.90 -12.59
CA VAL A 344 -9.05 14.92 -12.61
C VAL A 344 -10.35 14.32 -13.13
N PHE A 345 -10.31 13.53 -14.21
CA PHE A 345 -11.50 12.86 -14.72
C PHE A 345 -12.13 11.91 -13.68
N ASP A 346 -11.33 11.13 -12.97
CA ASP A 346 -11.80 10.27 -11.89
C ASP A 346 -12.40 11.08 -10.73
N PHE A 347 -11.74 12.16 -10.30
CA PHE A 347 -12.19 12.98 -9.18
C PHE A 347 -13.45 13.79 -9.52
N GLU A 348 -13.56 14.30 -10.75
CA GLU A 348 -14.79 14.95 -11.24
C GLU A 348 -15.95 13.96 -11.32
N GLY A 349 -15.69 12.73 -11.77
CA GLY A 349 -16.67 11.66 -11.77
C GLY A 349 -17.15 11.31 -10.36
N PHE A 350 -16.21 11.18 -9.40
CA PHE A 350 -16.57 10.97 -8.00
C PHE A 350 -17.36 12.15 -7.44
N TYR A 351 -16.98 13.37 -7.82
CA TYR A 351 -17.69 14.59 -7.41
C TYR A 351 -19.16 14.50 -7.84
N ASP A 352 -19.41 14.20 -9.11
CA ASP A 352 -20.75 14.20 -9.70
C ASP A 352 -21.59 13.00 -9.24
N ASN A 353 -20.99 11.81 -9.13
CA ASN A 353 -21.71 10.57 -8.84
C ASN A 353 -21.98 10.35 -7.34
N PHE A 354 -21.14 10.89 -6.45
CA PHE A 354 -21.21 10.57 -5.03
C PHE A 354 -21.10 11.77 -4.09
N TYR A 355 -20.28 12.78 -4.42
CA TYR A 355 -20.06 13.91 -3.51
C TYR A 355 -21.21 14.91 -3.53
N ALA A 356 -21.53 15.45 -4.70
CA ALA A 356 -22.52 16.51 -4.91
C ALA A 356 -23.82 16.00 -5.57
N SER A 357 -24.00 14.68 -5.67
CA SER A 357 -25.24 14.06 -6.14
C SER A 357 -26.45 14.43 -5.25
N GLU A 358 -27.67 14.25 -5.78
CA GLU A 358 -28.92 14.51 -5.06
C GLU A 358 -28.98 13.76 -3.72
N VAL A 359 -28.55 12.51 -3.72
CA VAL A 359 -28.22 11.72 -2.53
C VAL A 359 -26.73 11.43 -2.58
N GLY A 360 -25.96 12.03 -1.68
CA GLY A 360 -24.50 12.04 -1.73
C GLY A 360 -23.83 12.54 -0.46
N PHE A 361 -22.51 12.74 -0.46
CA PHE A 361 -21.78 13.18 0.74
C PHE A 361 -22.14 14.60 1.20
N LEU A 362 -22.50 15.51 0.28
CA LEU A 362 -23.03 16.84 0.62
C LEU A 362 -24.51 16.78 1.03
N ASN A 363 -25.25 15.80 0.51
CA ASN A 363 -26.68 15.62 0.72
C ASN A 363 -26.97 14.22 1.29
N PRO A 364 -26.49 13.88 2.50
CA PRO A 364 -26.67 12.54 3.03
C PRO A 364 -28.15 12.30 3.34
N PRO A 365 -28.69 11.11 3.05
CA PRO A 365 -30.10 10.81 3.25
C PRO A 365 -30.46 10.78 4.74
N THR A 366 -31.69 11.14 5.07
CA THR A 366 -32.20 11.09 6.45
C THR A 366 -32.55 9.68 6.92
N ASN A 367 -32.78 8.75 5.97
CA ASN A 367 -33.05 7.34 6.24
C ASN A 367 -32.04 6.44 5.53
N VAL A 368 -31.45 5.49 6.28
CA VAL A 368 -30.39 4.58 5.84
C VAL A 368 -30.78 3.10 5.92
N SER A 369 -32.08 2.79 6.03
CA SER A 369 -32.59 1.41 6.12
C SER A 369 -32.20 0.51 4.94
N GLY A 370 -31.97 1.10 3.76
CA GLY A 370 -31.51 0.38 2.57
C GLY A 370 -30.01 0.04 2.55
N GLY A 371 -29.24 0.47 3.56
CA GLY A 371 -27.80 0.20 3.63
C GLY A 371 -26.99 0.85 2.50
N GLY A 372 -25.92 0.19 2.08
CA GLY A 372 -25.09 0.57 0.94
C GLY A 372 -24.57 2.01 0.99
N ASN A 373 -24.51 2.65 -0.18
CA ASN A 373 -24.03 4.04 -0.31
C ASN A 373 -24.78 5.03 0.59
N ASN A 374 -26.09 4.85 0.79
CA ASN A 374 -26.88 5.75 1.64
C ASN A 374 -26.35 5.77 3.08
N ALA A 375 -26.03 4.58 3.61
CA ALA A 375 -25.44 4.44 4.92
C ALA A 375 -23.99 4.97 4.97
N ILE A 376 -23.20 4.78 3.90
CA ILE A 376 -21.85 5.34 3.77
C ILE A 376 -21.90 6.88 3.81
N PHE A 377 -22.76 7.52 3.01
CA PHE A 377 -22.87 8.99 2.95
C PHE A 377 -23.21 9.58 4.33
N ALA A 378 -24.23 9.02 4.99
CA ALA A 378 -24.66 9.48 6.31
C ALA A 378 -23.61 9.21 7.41
N GLY A 379 -23.00 8.02 7.40
CA GLY A 379 -21.96 7.65 8.36
C GLY A 379 -20.71 8.53 8.21
N THR A 380 -20.28 8.79 6.97
CA THR A 380 -19.08 9.57 6.69
C THR A 380 -19.21 11.02 7.13
N GLN A 381 -20.41 11.60 7.04
CA GLN A 381 -20.68 12.93 7.58
C GLN A 381 -20.34 13.03 9.08
N ARG A 382 -20.48 11.94 9.84
CA ARG A 382 -20.26 11.90 11.30
C ARG A 382 -18.87 11.44 11.69
N PHE A 383 -18.35 10.42 11.01
CA PHE A 383 -17.19 9.66 11.50
C PHE A 383 -15.95 9.76 10.61
N GLY A 384 -16.04 10.35 9.40
CA GLY A 384 -14.97 10.32 8.41
C GLY A 384 -15.07 9.07 7.52
N PRO A 385 -13.98 8.51 6.98
CA PRO A 385 -14.03 7.37 6.08
C PRO A 385 -14.82 6.21 6.68
N CYS A 386 -15.82 5.71 5.96
CA CYS A 386 -16.70 4.62 6.38
C CYS A 386 -16.94 3.67 5.19
N LEU A 387 -17.21 2.41 5.51
CA LEU A 387 -17.61 1.37 4.57
C LEU A 387 -18.98 0.83 4.97
N TRP A 388 -19.62 0.11 4.05
CA TRP A 388 -20.83 -0.66 4.30
C TRP A 388 -20.58 -2.15 4.05
N ASN A 389 -21.18 -2.97 4.88
CA ASN A 389 -21.38 -4.39 4.65
C ASN A 389 -22.64 -4.81 5.40
N ASP A 390 -23.39 -5.79 4.88
CA ASP A 390 -24.68 -6.17 5.47
C ASP A 390 -24.55 -6.82 6.87
N ASP A 391 -23.40 -7.44 7.16
CA ASP A 391 -23.10 -8.05 8.47
C ASP A 391 -22.61 -7.00 9.48
N TYR A 392 -21.73 -6.09 9.06
CA TYR A 392 -21.11 -5.08 9.94
C TYR A 392 -21.92 -3.78 10.06
N GLY A 393 -22.82 -3.50 9.12
CA GLY A 393 -23.49 -2.21 8.98
C GLY A 393 -22.55 -1.12 8.47
N VAL A 394 -22.60 0.08 9.07
CA VAL A 394 -21.58 1.13 8.83
C VAL A 394 -20.38 0.83 9.71
N TRP A 395 -19.20 0.73 9.10
CA TRP A 395 -17.99 0.32 9.80
C TRP A 395 -16.73 1.01 9.27
N GLN A 396 -15.64 0.87 10.02
CA GLN A 396 -14.30 1.29 9.62
C GLN A 396 -13.34 0.12 9.63
N HIS A 397 -12.53 0.01 8.58
CA HIS A 397 -11.37 -0.87 8.56
C HIS A 397 -10.13 -0.06 8.93
N ASP A 398 -9.70 -0.11 10.18
CA ASP A 398 -8.62 0.76 10.69
C ASP A 398 -7.31 0.59 9.92
N PHE A 399 -7.02 -0.64 9.51
CA PHE A 399 -5.85 -0.96 8.68
C PHE A 399 -5.94 -0.38 7.26
N MET A 400 -7.11 -0.39 6.59
CA MET A 400 -7.19 0.10 5.20
C MET A 400 -7.21 1.63 5.12
N ILE A 401 -7.94 2.27 6.05
CA ILE A 401 -8.14 3.73 6.03
C ILE A 401 -6.83 4.49 6.28
N GLY A 402 -5.88 3.91 7.04
CA GLY A 402 -4.61 4.55 7.33
C GLY A 402 -3.75 4.84 6.09
N TYR A 403 -3.83 4.00 5.05
CA TYR A 403 -3.07 4.18 3.81
C TYR A 403 -3.39 5.49 3.09
N TRP A 404 -4.66 5.89 3.10
CA TRP A 404 -5.10 7.14 2.49
C TRP A 404 -4.47 8.35 3.17
N THR A 405 -4.40 8.39 4.50
CA THR A 405 -3.76 9.51 5.22
C THR A 405 -2.29 9.64 4.83
N SER A 406 -1.55 8.52 4.77
CA SER A 406 -0.13 8.53 4.36
C SER A 406 0.03 8.90 2.88
N ALA A 407 -0.86 8.43 2.00
CA ALA A 407 -0.83 8.77 0.57
C ALA A 407 -1.13 10.26 0.33
N LEU A 408 -2.12 10.83 1.02
CA LEU A 408 -2.45 12.26 0.97
C LEU A 408 -1.27 13.11 1.45
N HIS A 409 -0.63 12.73 2.56
CA HIS A 409 0.57 13.41 3.08
C HIS A 409 1.74 13.37 2.10
N ALA A 410 2.05 12.20 1.56
CA ALA A 410 3.12 12.05 0.58
C ALA A 410 2.83 12.83 -0.71
N ALA A 411 1.58 12.84 -1.18
CA ALA A 411 1.14 13.59 -2.35
C ALA A 411 1.19 15.12 -2.12
N GLU A 412 0.86 15.60 -0.91
CA GLU A 412 1.04 17.00 -0.50
C GLU A 412 2.53 17.39 -0.59
N LYS A 413 3.40 16.58 0.04
CA LYS A 413 4.85 16.85 0.08
C LYS A 413 5.49 16.93 -1.29
N ILE A 414 5.06 16.11 -2.25
CA ILE A 414 5.59 16.14 -3.61
C ILE A 414 4.91 17.18 -4.52
N GLY A 415 3.86 17.87 -4.04
CA GLY A 415 3.13 18.93 -4.74
C GLY A 415 2.02 18.45 -5.66
N PHE A 416 1.59 17.17 -5.54
CA PHE A 416 0.54 16.62 -6.37
C PHE A 416 -0.85 17.10 -5.95
N ASN A 417 -1.11 17.21 -4.64
CA ASN A 417 -2.40 17.74 -4.14
C ASN A 417 -2.64 19.17 -4.64
N ASP A 418 -1.63 20.04 -4.59
CA ASP A 418 -1.72 21.40 -5.13
C ASP A 418 -2.00 21.42 -6.64
N ALA A 419 -1.37 20.50 -7.39
CA ALA A 419 -1.61 20.38 -8.82
C ALA A 419 -3.06 19.94 -9.12
N LEU A 420 -3.64 19.06 -8.30
CA LEU A 420 -5.05 18.67 -8.43
C LEU A 420 -6.00 19.82 -8.08
N ARG A 421 -5.72 20.54 -6.97
CA ARG A 421 -6.50 21.72 -6.57
C ARG A 421 -6.53 22.76 -7.70
N ALA A 422 -5.38 23.03 -8.31
CA ALA A 422 -5.28 24.01 -9.40
C ALA A 422 -5.88 23.53 -10.74
N ALA A 423 -6.16 22.24 -10.90
CA ALA A 423 -6.61 21.69 -12.18
C ALA A 423 -8.13 21.72 -12.39
N SER A 424 -8.93 21.66 -11.31
CA SER A 424 -10.40 21.68 -11.36
C SER A 424 -10.99 22.00 -10.00
N ASP A 425 -11.99 22.89 -9.94
CA ASP A 425 -12.73 23.23 -8.71
C ASP A 425 -13.36 21.99 -8.06
N LYS A 426 -13.81 21.03 -8.88
CA LYS A 426 -14.37 19.76 -8.38
C LYS A 426 -13.28 18.88 -7.78
N ALA A 427 -12.12 18.77 -8.45
CA ALA A 427 -10.98 18.02 -7.92
C ALA A 427 -10.45 18.65 -6.62
N GLU A 428 -10.39 19.98 -6.56
CA GLU A 428 -10.08 20.72 -5.33
C GLU A 428 -11.04 20.35 -4.19
N ALA A 429 -12.35 20.41 -4.45
CA ALA A 429 -13.37 20.07 -3.47
C ALA A 429 -13.20 18.64 -2.94
N VAL A 430 -12.94 17.67 -3.83
CA VAL A 430 -12.75 16.26 -3.46
C VAL A 430 -11.46 16.06 -2.63
N VAL A 431 -10.31 16.59 -3.06
CA VAL A 431 -9.05 16.46 -2.30
C VAL A 431 -9.18 17.07 -0.91
N ASN A 432 -9.74 18.28 -0.81
CA ASN A 432 -9.92 18.96 0.47
C ASN A 432 -10.94 18.25 1.37
N TRP A 433 -11.99 17.67 0.78
CA TRP A 433 -12.95 16.82 1.48
C TRP A 433 -12.30 15.55 2.03
N LEU A 434 -11.48 14.83 1.24
CA LEU A 434 -10.75 13.64 1.69
C LEU A 434 -9.91 13.97 2.92
N ILE A 435 -9.06 15.00 2.86
CA ILE A 435 -8.23 15.44 3.98
C ILE A 435 -9.10 15.75 5.22
N THR A 436 -10.22 16.42 5.02
CA THR A 436 -11.16 16.78 6.10
C THR A 436 -11.82 15.54 6.72
N MET A 437 -12.20 14.54 5.92
CA MET A 437 -12.79 13.30 6.44
C MET A 437 -11.77 12.48 7.24
N HIS A 438 -10.53 12.37 6.75
CA HIS A 438 -9.45 11.72 7.49
C HIS A 438 -9.13 12.43 8.81
N GLN A 439 -9.15 13.77 8.82
CA GLN A 439 -9.05 14.56 10.05
C GLN A 439 -10.20 14.25 11.01
N LYS A 440 -11.45 14.18 10.52
CA LYS A 440 -12.63 13.86 11.33
C LYS A 440 -12.51 12.50 12.02
N ARG A 441 -12.03 11.47 11.32
CA ARG A 441 -11.74 10.16 11.91
C ARG A 441 -10.67 10.27 12.99
N ALA A 442 -9.53 10.89 12.68
CA ALA A 442 -8.39 10.97 13.60
C ALA A 442 -8.79 11.68 14.91
N THR A 443 -9.42 12.85 14.82
CA THR A 443 -9.84 13.61 16.02
C THR A 443 -10.95 12.90 16.78
N GLY A 444 -11.95 12.36 16.08
CA GLY A 444 -13.07 11.65 16.71
C GLY A 444 -12.64 10.40 17.47
N ARG A 445 -11.74 9.59 16.89
CA ARG A 445 -11.19 8.40 17.56
C ARG A 445 -10.27 8.78 18.71
N LEU A 446 -9.29 9.65 18.50
CA LEU A 446 -8.23 9.92 19.49
C LEU A 446 -8.68 10.82 20.66
N ASN A 447 -9.71 11.65 20.49
CA ASN A 447 -10.20 12.55 21.55
C ASN A 447 -11.37 11.97 22.36
N GLY A 448 -11.79 10.72 22.10
CA GLY A 448 -12.88 10.12 22.88
C GLY A 448 -13.52 8.87 22.29
N GLY A 449 -13.06 8.39 21.13
CA GLY A 449 -13.60 7.22 20.43
C GLY A 449 -12.76 5.95 20.55
N MET A 450 -11.70 5.96 21.35
CA MET A 450 -10.80 4.80 21.50
C MET A 450 -11.47 3.56 22.11
N ASN A 451 -12.59 3.75 22.81
CA ASN A 451 -13.34 2.66 23.44
C ASN A 451 -14.41 2.03 22.52
N VAL A 452 -14.56 2.50 21.28
CA VAL A 452 -15.43 1.82 20.31
C VAL A 452 -14.85 0.46 19.99
N ASN A 453 -15.62 -0.59 20.21
CA ASN A 453 -15.15 -1.96 20.09
C ASN A 453 -14.88 -2.38 18.64
N SER A 454 -13.94 -3.32 18.49
CA SER A 454 -13.77 -4.07 17.25
C SER A 454 -14.72 -5.28 17.23
N TYR A 455 -14.93 -5.90 16.06
CA TYR A 455 -15.76 -7.10 15.91
C TYR A 455 -15.07 -8.12 15.00
N GLU A 456 -15.09 -9.40 15.40
CA GLU A 456 -14.41 -10.57 14.80
C GLU A 456 -12.88 -10.47 14.73
N ILE A 457 -12.37 -9.39 14.15
CA ILE A 457 -10.96 -9.10 13.95
C ILE A 457 -10.61 -7.73 14.51
N ASP A 458 -9.34 -7.55 14.87
CA ASP A 458 -8.84 -6.47 15.69
C ASP A 458 -8.82 -5.07 15.02
N TYR A 459 -9.04 -5.00 13.72
CA TYR A 459 -9.09 -3.77 12.92
C TYR A 459 -10.43 -3.48 12.23
N THR A 460 -11.48 -4.27 12.50
CA THR A 460 -12.86 -4.00 12.03
C THR A 460 -13.66 -3.33 13.13
N VAL A 461 -14.07 -2.07 12.92
CA VAL A 461 -14.73 -1.25 13.94
C VAL A 461 -16.15 -0.88 13.47
N PRO A 462 -17.18 -1.62 13.88
CA PRO A 462 -18.57 -1.27 13.60
C PRO A 462 -18.97 0.03 14.31
N LEU A 463 -19.63 0.93 13.58
CA LEU A 463 -20.10 2.22 14.08
C LEU A 463 -21.62 2.21 14.26
N TRP A 464 -22.35 1.87 13.20
CA TRP A 464 -23.80 1.64 13.25
C TRP A 464 -24.07 0.22 12.77
N THR A 465 -24.34 -0.69 13.70
CA THR A 465 -24.66 -2.08 13.36
C THR A 465 -26.03 -2.18 12.69
N PRO A 466 -26.31 -3.25 11.93
CA PRO A 466 -27.63 -3.45 11.34
C PRO A 466 -28.76 -3.41 12.38
N ALA A 467 -28.51 -3.95 13.59
CA ALA A 467 -29.47 -3.91 14.70
C ALA A 467 -29.72 -2.50 15.22
N MET A 468 -28.69 -1.64 15.31
CA MET A 468 -28.85 -0.23 15.67
C MET A 468 -29.67 0.51 14.62
N ILE A 469 -29.38 0.29 13.34
CA ILE A 469 -30.10 0.90 12.20
C ILE A 469 -31.57 0.49 12.22
N ALA A 470 -31.86 -0.81 12.37
CA ALA A 470 -33.22 -1.31 12.47
C ALA A 470 -33.97 -0.72 13.68
N SER A 471 -33.34 -0.67 14.85
CA SER A 471 -33.94 -0.13 16.08
C SER A 471 -34.23 1.38 15.98
N ALA A 472 -33.43 2.11 15.20
CA ALA A 472 -33.65 3.53 14.91
C ALA A 472 -34.68 3.78 13.78
N GLY A 473 -35.30 2.72 13.23
CA GLY A 473 -36.20 2.82 12.06
C GLY A 473 -35.49 3.28 10.78
N GLY A 474 -34.17 3.09 10.72
CA GLY A 474 -33.31 3.63 9.67
C GLY A 474 -33.07 5.13 9.74
N VAL A 475 -33.64 5.87 10.71
CA VAL A 475 -33.51 7.33 10.78
C VAL A 475 -32.13 7.71 11.31
N ALA A 476 -31.29 8.30 10.46
CA ALA A 476 -29.90 8.59 10.77
C ALA A 476 -29.73 9.51 11.98
N ALA A 477 -30.65 10.44 12.21
CA ALA A 477 -30.63 11.34 13.37
C ALA A 477 -30.86 10.63 14.73
N ASN A 478 -31.49 9.45 14.72
CA ASN A 478 -31.76 8.66 15.93
C ASN A 478 -30.61 7.71 16.30
N LEU A 479 -29.61 7.58 15.42
CA LEU A 479 -28.42 6.77 15.68
C LEU A 479 -27.40 7.53 16.55
N PRO A 480 -26.42 6.83 17.16
CA PRO A 480 -25.31 7.51 17.83
C PRO A 480 -24.58 8.46 16.87
N GLN A 481 -24.36 9.72 17.27
CA GLN A 481 -23.79 10.75 16.37
C GLN A 481 -22.28 10.99 16.57
N THR A 482 -21.67 10.38 17.58
CA THR A 482 -20.25 10.52 17.93
C THR A 482 -19.66 9.16 18.30
N TYR A 483 -18.34 9.01 18.19
CA TYR A 483 -17.67 7.78 18.64
C TYR A 483 -17.91 7.48 20.13
N SER A 484 -17.95 8.52 20.98
CA SER A 484 -18.27 8.36 22.40
C SER A 484 -19.70 7.82 22.60
N ALA A 485 -20.68 8.31 21.85
CA ALA A 485 -22.05 7.81 21.89
C ALA A 485 -22.15 6.36 21.39
N ILE A 486 -21.34 5.97 20.40
CA ILE A 486 -21.23 4.56 19.96
C ILE A 486 -20.70 3.69 21.10
N ALA A 487 -19.59 4.08 21.74
CA ALA A 487 -19.04 3.32 22.87
C ALA A 487 -20.05 3.22 24.03
N THR A 488 -20.81 4.29 24.31
CA THR A 488 -21.92 4.24 25.27
C THR A 488 -23.02 3.27 24.86
N ALA A 489 -23.43 3.28 23.58
CA ALA A 489 -24.44 2.37 23.06
C ALA A 489 -23.99 0.89 23.06
N GLN A 490 -22.68 0.65 22.93
CA GLN A 490 -22.10 -0.69 23.08
C GLN A 490 -22.14 -1.20 24.53
N GLY A 491 -22.18 -0.30 25.53
CA GLY A 491 -22.30 -0.65 26.94
C GLY A 491 -21.21 -1.63 27.39
N SER A 492 -21.61 -2.79 27.93
CA SER A 492 -20.67 -3.85 28.33
C SER A 492 -19.86 -4.44 27.18
N ASN A 493 -20.27 -4.21 25.94
CA ASN A 493 -19.57 -4.67 24.73
C ASN A 493 -18.56 -3.64 24.21
N ALA A 494 -18.38 -2.50 24.88
CA ALA A 494 -17.33 -1.54 24.52
C ALA A 494 -15.93 -2.15 24.70
N ALA A 495 -14.93 -1.58 24.04
CA ALA A 495 -13.53 -1.99 24.21
C ALA A 495 -13.07 -1.72 25.66
N PHE A 496 -12.21 -2.59 26.19
CA PHE A 496 -11.70 -2.44 27.57
C PHE A 496 -10.75 -1.25 27.73
N SER A 497 -9.99 -0.94 26.67
CA SER A 497 -9.04 0.16 26.65
C SER A 497 -8.78 0.63 25.22
N TRP A 498 -7.91 1.61 25.07
CA TRP A 498 -7.55 2.13 23.75
C TRP A 498 -6.74 1.12 22.91
N ASP A 499 -6.04 0.19 23.54
CA ASP A 499 -5.13 -0.80 22.95
C ASP A 499 -5.65 -2.24 23.04
N SER A 500 -6.80 -2.47 23.67
CA SER A 500 -7.45 -3.78 23.75
C SER A 500 -8.93 -3.68 23.44
N TRP A 501 -9.46 -4.68 22.74
CA TRP A 501 -10.87 -4.78 22.37
C TRP A 501 -11.54 -5.93 23.11
N ASN A 502 -12.87 -5.86 23.18
CA ASN A 502 -13.69 -6.83 23.87
C ASN A 502 -14.13 -7.93 22.89
N ASN A 503 -13.44 -9.07 22.97
CA ASN A 503 -13.75 -10.27 22.22
C ASN A 503 -14.63 -11.18 23.08
N ASN A 504 -15.94 -10.96 23.03
CA ASN A 504 -16.94 -11.77 23.73
C ASN A 504 -16.68 -11.91 25.24
N GLY A 505 -16.37 -10.78 25.90
CA GLY A 505 -16.06 -10.68 27.33
C GLY A 505 -14.58 -10.86 27.67
N SER A 506 -13.73 -11.20 26.69
CA SER A 506 -12.29 -11.40 26.89
C SER A 506 -11.47 -10.30 26.23
N ALA A 507 -10.44 -9.81 26.92
CA ALA A 507 -9.55 -8.80 26.35
C ALA A 507 -8.69 -9.42 25.25
N SER A 508 -8.71 -8.81 24.06
CA SER A 508 -7.83 -9.14 22.93
C SER A 508 -7.07 -7.89 22.51
N SER A 509 -5.81 -8.03 22.07
CA SER A 509 -5.03 -6.87 21.60
C SER A 509 -5.65 -6.28 20.33
N ARG A 510 -5.59 -4.96 20.20
CA ARG A 510 -5.77 -4.33 18.87
C ARG A 510 -4.55 -4.61 17.99
N ASP A 511 -4.74 -4.54 16.67
CA ASP A 511 -3.63 -4.60 15.71
C ASP A 511 -2.75 -3.36 15.90
N GLY A 512 -1.50 -3.58 16.30
CA GLY A 512 -0.57 -2.50 16.60
C GLY A 512 -0.31 -1.60 15.39
N GLN A 513 -0.29 -2.14 14.17
CA GLN A 513 0.01 -1.36 12.98
C GLN A 513 -1.14 -0.45 12.56
N ALA A 514 -2.36 -0.97 12.50
CA ALA A 514 -3.56 -0.20 12.22
C ALA A 514 -3.70 0.95 13.24
N MET A 515 -3.35 0.66 14.50
CA MET A 515 -3.27 1.66 15.55
C MET A 515 -2.14 2.66 15.33
N ASP A 516 -0.94 2.25 14.96
CA ASP A 516 0.17 3.16 14.68
C ASP A 516 -0.16 4.12 13.52
N GLN A 517 -0.86 3.66 12.48
CA GLN A 517 -1.36 4.52 11.40
C GLN A 517 -2.35 5.58 11.91
N LEU A 518 -3.27 5.19 12.79
CA LEU A 518 -4.19 6.13 13.44
C LEU A 518 -3.44 7.13 14.33
N LEU A 519 -2.43 6.67 15.09
CA LEU A 519 -1.61 7.51 15.96
C LEU A 519 -0.72 8.48 15.18
N ALA A 520 -0.25 8.11 13.99
CA ALA A 520 0.52 9.02 13.13
C ALA A 520 -0.34 10.08 12.44
N ALA A 521 -1.63 9.78 12.19
CA ALA A 521 -2.50 10.61 11.36
C ALA A 521 -2.57 12.09 11.78
N PRO A 522 -2.68 12.47 13.07
CA PRO A 522 -2.68 13.87 13.47
C PRO A 522 -1.43 14.64 13.02
N SER A 523 -0.24 14.04 13.20
CA SER A 523 1.02 14.68 12.81
C SER A 523 1.17 14.78 11.30
N LEU A 524 0.72 13.77 10.55
CA LEU A 524 0.68 13.83 9.08
C LEU A 524 -0.23 14.97 8.59
N LEU A 525 -1.42 15.10 9.17
CA LEU A 525 -2.38 16.17 8.83
C LEU A 525 -1.83 17.56 9.17
N ARG A 526 -1.13 17.70 10.30
CA ARG A 526 -0.51 18.97 10.71
C ARG A 526 0.67 19.36 9.83
N ASP A 527 1.43 18.38 9.35
CA ASP A 527 2.52 18.62 8.39
C ASP A 527 2.00 19.04 7.00
N MET A 528 0.76 18.65 6.65
CA MET A 528 0.02 19.21 5.51
C MET A 528 -0.59 20.60 5.79
N GLY A 529 -0.30 21.23 6.93
CA GLY A 529 -0.73 22.59 7.26
C GLY A 529 -2.07 22.71 8.02
N ARG A 530 -2.68 21.59 8.46
CA ARG A 530 -3.92 21.63 9.26
C ARG A 530 -3.65 22.14 10.69
N THR A 531 -4.44 23.10 11.17
CA THR A 531 -4.18 23.83 12.43
C THR A 531 -5.30 23.74 13.46
N ASP A 532 -6.37 22.98 13.19
CA ASP A 532 -7.54 22.82 14.07
C ASP A 532 -7.16 22.42 15.51
N SER A 533 -7.79 23.03 16.52
CA SER A 533 -7.48 22.77 17.95
C SER A 533 -7.74 21.32 18.36
N ALA A 534 -8.82 20.71 17.86
CA ALA A 534 -9.12 19.30 18.08
C ALA A 534 -8.03 18.37 17.51
N LEU A 535 -7.36 18.80 16.44
CA LEU A 535 -6.25 18.06 15.84
C LEU A 535 -4.97 18.17 16.69
N VAL A 536 -4.69 19.33 17.27
CA VAL A 536 -3.60 19.51 18.25
C VAL A 536 -3.80 18.62 19.47
N GLN A 537 -5.04 18.54 19.97
CA GLN A 537 -5.38 17.65 21.08
C GLN A 537 -5.19 16.16 20.68
N ALA A 538 -5.62 15.78 19.47
CA ALA A 538 -5.46 14.42 18.97
C ALA A 538 -3.98 14.02 18.81
N GLU A 539 -3.13 14.93 18.33
CA GLU A 539 -1.68 14.73 18.27
C GLU A 539 -1.08 14.51 19.66
N THR A 540 -1.52 15.29 20.65
CA THR A 540 -1.08 15.15 22.05
C THR A 540 -1.46 13.77 22.62
N ASN A 541 -2.71 13.35 22.42
CA ASN A 541 -3.18 12.03 22.86
C ASN A 541 -2.44 10.90 22.15
N ALA A 542 -2.24 11.03 20.84
CA ALA A 542 -1.52 10.02 20.05
C ALA A 542 -0.07 9.85 20.52
N LEU A 543 0.63 10.95 20.80
CA LEU A 543 1.98 10.91 21.36
C LEU A 543 2.01 10.21 22.72
N ALA A 544 1.05 10.50 23.61
CA ALA A 544 0.96 9.85 24.92
C ALA A 544 0.75 8.33 24.80
N TYR A 545 -0.17 7.89 23.94
CA TYR A 545 -0.42 6.46 23.69
C TYR A 545 0.81 5.75 23.11
N ARG A 546 1.46 6.38 22.13
CA ARG A 546 2.66 5.85 21.49
C ARG A 546 3.81 5.72 22.48
N LEU A 547 4.07 6.76 23.29
CA LEU A 547 5.12 6.72 24.33
C LEU A 547 4.84 5.64 25.37
N SER A 548 3.58 5.51 25.81
CA SER A 548 3.16 4.43 26.72
C SER A 548 3.51 3.04 26.17
N LYS A 549 3.28 2.78 24.88
CA LYS A 549 3.64 1.52 24.24
C LYS A 549 5.14 1.33 24.04
N ILE A 550 5.87 2.38 23.68
CA ILE A 550 7.34 2.32 23.61
C ILE A 550 7.89 1.93 24.97
N THR A 551 7.46 2.60 26.05
CA THR A 551 7.89 2.26 27.42
C THR A 551 7.53 0.83 27.80
N SER A 552 6.30 0.40 27.52
CA SER A 552 5.84 -0.96 27.82
C SER A 552 6.65 -2.03 27.08
N GLU A 553 6.93 -1.84 25.79
CA GLU A 553 7.73 -2.77 25.00
C GLU A 553 9.20 -2.75 25.40
N THR A 554 9.79 -1.58 25.63
CA THR A 554 11.17 -1.46 26.14
C THR A 554 11.35 -2.19 27.46
N ALA A 555 10.36 -2.13 28.38
CA ALA A 555 10.41 -2.78 29.68
C ALA A 555 10.47 -4.32 29.61
N LYS A 556 10.08 -4.93 28.48
CA LYS A 556 10.21 -6.38 28.27
C LYS A 556 11.67 -6.82 28.11
N GLY A 557 12.56 -5.90 27.76
CA GLY A 557 13.98 -6.12 27.58
C GLY A 557 14.38 -6.43 26.13
N ALA A 558 15.69 -6.46 25.90
CA ALA A 558 16.28 -6.54 24.56
C ALA A 558 15.81 -7.73 23.72
N ALA A 559 15.49 -8.87 24.36
CA ALA A 559 15.10 -10.10 23.66
C ALA A 559 13.65 -10.11 23.17
N THR A 560 12.79 -9.26 23.73
CA THR A 560 11.32 -9.38 23.59
C THR A 560 10.63 -8.05 23.26
N ALA A 561 11.31 -6.91 23.37
CA ALA A 561 10.74 -5.63 22.97
C ALA A 561 10.31 -5.63 21.49
N GLY A 562 9.11 -5.12 21.21
CA GLY A 562 8.53 -5.09 19.86
C GLY A 562 7.81 -6.38 19.47
N SER A 563 7.84 -7.42 20.31
CA SER A 563 7.23 -8.73 19.99
C SER A 563 5.70 -8.73 20.02
N THR A 564 5.07 -7.73 20.67
CA THR A 564 3.59 -7.61 20.68
C THR A 564 3.13 -6.34 19.98
N TRP A 565 3.35 -5.18 20.58
CA TRP A 565 3.09 -3.90 19.95
C TRP A 565 4.35 -3.52 19.16
N PHE A 566 4.17 -3.03 17.94
CA PHE A 566 5.22 -2.73 16.95
C PHE A 566 5.84 -3.91 16.19
N GLN A 567 5.34 -5.15 16.33
CA GLN A 567 5.87 -6.30 15.58
C GLN A 567 5.86 -6.07 14.07
N TYR A 568 4.82 -5.42 13.55
CA TYR A 568 4.67 -5.09 12.12
C TYR A 568 4.82 -3.60 11.82
N HIS A 569 5.43 -2.85 12.73
CA HIS A 569 5.54 -1.41 12.60
C HIS A 569 6.54 -1.01 11.52
N GLN A 570 6.20 0.06 10.81
CA GLN A 570 6.92 0.56 9.63
C GLN A 570 7.13 2.06 9.74
N THR A 571 8.22 2.53 9.15
CA THR A 571 8.66 3.94 9.27
C THR A 571 7.61 4.93 8.78
N THR A 572 6.83 4.60 7.75
CA THR A 572 5.77 5.50 7.25
C THR A 572 4.54 5.62 8.16
N ASN A 573 4.45 4.79 9.21
CA ASN A 573 3.44 4.88 10.26
C ASN A 573 3.95 5.70 11.47
N ASN A 574 4.93 6.58 11.23
CA ASN A 574 5.49 7.50 12.21
C ASN A 574 5.10 8.95 11.92
N PRO A 575 5.15 9.82 12.94
CA PRO A 575 5.12 11.25 12.72
C PRO A 575 6.18 11.68 11.70
N PRO A 576 5.93 12.75 10.92
CA PRO A 576 6.93 13.33 10.04
C PRO A 576 8.21 13.72 10.78
N TYR A 577 9.35 13.47 10.14
CA TYR A 577 10.63 13.95 10.65
C TYR A 577 10.81 15.43 10.32
N LYS A 578 11.06 16.24 11.34
CA LYS A 578 11.43 17.64 11.18
C LYS A 578 12.94 17.78 11.39
N ALA A 579 13.64 18.11 10.31
CA ALA A 579 15.05 18.49 10.39
C ALA A 579 15.14 19.80 11.19
N ASN A 580 15.89 19.78 12.29
CA ASN A 580 16.16 20.97 13.10
C ASN A 580 17.20 21.88 12.44
#